data_AF-A0A960AHM5-F1
#
_entry.id   AF-A0A960AHM5-F1
#
_cell.length_a   1.000
_cell.length_b   1.000
_cell.length_c   1.000
_cell.angle_alpha   90.00
_cell.angle_beta   90.00
_cell.angle_gamma   90.00
#
_symmetry.space_group_name_H-M   'P 1'
#
loop_
_entity.id
_entity.type
_entity.pdbx_description
1 polymer ?
#
loop_
_entity_poly.entity_id
_entity_poly.type
_entity_poly.pdbx_seq_one_letter_code
_entity_poly.pdbx_strand_id
1 'polypeptide(L)'
;MVIQKTVGVPAPRVVSSPDREGVNETADRLVLEVVSAVDDGYTGVPECQRLIAWLTAEFLPFTTSRFSDEPAALVELRGVLDEMHGSNGEMAARLSLQARSLIFRLL
;
A
#
# COMPACT_ATOMS: atom_id res chain seq x y z
N MET A 1 -48.77 -23.35 2.83
CA MET A 1 -48.12 -22.16 3.42
C MET A 1 -46.76 -22.57 3.96
N VAL A 2 -45.68 -22.38 3.20
CA VAL A 2 -44.30 -22.38 3.74
C VAL A 2 -43.49 -21.41 2.87
N ILE A 3 -43.14 -20.26 3.42
CA ILE A 3 -42.39 -19.20 2.75
C ILE A 3 -40.91 -19.45 3.03
N GLN A 4 -40.14 -19.65 1.95
CA GLN A 4 -38.68 -19.69 1.99
C GLN A 4 -38.15 -18.36 2.54
N LYS A 5 -37.26 -18.42 3.53
CA LYS A 5 -36.52 -17.23 4.00
C LYS A 5 -35.03 -17.53 3.90
N THR A 6 -34.49 -17.43 2.69
CA THR A 6 -33.06 -17.29 2.45
C THR A 6 -32.64 -15.92 2.96
N VAL A 7 -31.93 -15.89 4.09
CA VAL A 7 -31.30 -14.68 4.62
C VAL A 7 -30.13 -14.36 3.70
N GLY A 8 -30.37 -13.48 2.73
CA GLY A 8 -29.30 -12.86 1.95
C GLY A 8 -28.47 -11.99 2.89
N VAL A 9 -27.29 -12.47 3.27
CA VAL A 9 -26.26 -11.66 3.91
C VAL A 9 -25.90 -10.57 2.89
N PRO A 10 -26.10 -9.28 3.17
CA PRO A 10 -25.65 -8.25 2.24
C PRO A 10 -24.13 -8.33 2.18
N ALA A 11 -23.60 -8.61 0.99
CA ALA A 11 -22.19 -8.45 0.72
C ALA A 11 -21.74 -7.06 1.21
N PRO A 12 -20.57 -6.93 1.87
CA PRO A 12 -20.08 -5.65 2.31
C PRO A 12 -20.04 -4.72 1.09
N ARG A 13 -20.85 -3.67 1.12
CA ARG A 13 -20.83 -2.63 0.10
C ARG A 13 -19.46 -1.96 0.20
N VAL A 14 -18.53 -2.38 -0.64
CA VAL A 14 -17.29 -1.67 -0.89
C VAL A 14 -17.71 -0.36 -1.55
N VAL A 15 -17.94 0.65 -0.72
CA VAL A 15 -18.01 2.03 -1.22
C VAL A 15 -16.59 2.32 -1.65
N SER A 16 -16.32 2.20 -2.95
CA SER A 16 -15.10 2.68 -3.55
C SER A 16 -15.08 4.19 -3.33
N SER A 17 -14.48 4.62 -2.22
CA SER A 17 -14.17 6.03 -2.02
C SER A 17 -13.24 6.44 -3.17
N PRO A 18 -13.51 7.53 -3.90
CA PRO A 18 -12.61 8.01 -4.96
C PRO A 18 -11.16 8.19 -4.45
N ASP A 19 -11.00 8.43 -3.14
CA ASP A 19 -9.69 8.47 -2.48
C ASP A 19 -8.94 7.13 -2.54
N ARG A 20 -9.62 5.98 -2.47
CA ARG A 20 -8.97 4.66 -2.51
C ARG A 20 -8.36 4.34 -3.89
N GLU A 21 -9.06 4.71 -4.96
CA GLU A 21 -8.61 4.45 -6.32
C GLU A 21 -7.37 5.30 -6.65
N GLY A 22 -7.41 6.59 -6.36
CA GLY A 22 -6.25 7.48 -6.54
C GLY A 22 -5.04 7.10 -5.67
N VAL A 23 -5.28 6.62 -4.45
CA VAL A 23 -4.21 6.10 -3.57
C VAL A 23 -3.60 4.82 -4.15
N ASN A 24 -4.42 3.91 -4.69
CA ASN A 24 -3.94 2.68 -5.32
C ASN A 24 -3.11 2.95 -6.57
N GLU A 25 -3.59 3.85 -7.45
CA GLU A 25 -2.86 4.26 -8.66
C GLU A 25 -1.53 4.93 -8.32
N THR A 26 -1.51 5.79 -7.29
CA THR A 26 -0.29 6.46 -6.85
C THR A 26 0.73 5.46 -6.31
N ALA A 27 0.28 4.48 -5.51
CA ALA A 27 1.12 3.41 -5.01
C ALA A 27 1.70 2.56 -6.14
N ASP A 28 0.89 2.15 -7.12
CA ASP A 28 1.33 1.39 -8.29
C ASP A 28 2.40 2.14 -9.08
N ARG A 29 2.15 3.41 -9.39
CA ARG A 29 3.11 4.24 -10.14
C ARG A 29 4.45 4.36 -9.41
N LEU A 30 4.44 4.70 -8.12
CA LEU A 30 5.69 4.91 -7.36
C LEU A 30 6.50 3.61 -7.21
N VAL A 31 5.83 2.48 -7.04
CA VAL A 31 6.51 1.17 -6.94
C VAL A 31 7.12 0.77 -8.29
N LEU A 32 6.38 0.99 -9.39
CA LEU A 32 6.88 0.74 -10.74
C LEU A 32 8.10 1.61 -11.07
N GLU A 33 8.13 2.87 -10.64
CA GLU A 33 9.29 3.74 -10.82
C GLU A 33 10.54 3.14 -10.14
N VAL A 34 10.42 2.64 -8.90
CA VAL A 34 11.53 1.99 -8.18
C VAL A 34 12.02 0.76 -8.93
N VAL A 35 11.10 -0.13 -9.32
CA VAL A 35 11.45 -1.38 -9.99
C VAL A 35 12.09 -1.10 -11.35
N SER A 36 11.50 -0.20 -12.14
CA SER A 36 12.04 0.18 -13.46
C SER A 36 13.44 0.78 -13.34
N ALA A 37 13.69 1.64 -12.34
CA ALA A 37 15.02 2.20 -12.14
C ALA A 37 16.04 1.11 -11.82
N VAL A 38 15.68 0.12 -11.00
CA VAL A 38 16.56 -1.01 -10.66
C VAL A 38 16.79 -1.93 -11.86
N ASP A 39 15.74 -2.23 -12.63
CA ASP A 39 15.82 -3.04 -13.85
C ASP A 39 16.70 -2.39 -14.94
N ASP A 40 16.69 -1.04 -15.01
CA ASP A 40 17.56 -0.26 -15.89
C ASP A 40 19.02 -0.15 -15.39
N GLY A 41 19.34 -0.79 -14.26
CA GLY A 41 20.69 -0.85 -13.68
C GLY A 41 21.03 0.32 -12.76
N TYR A 42 20.06 1.16 -12.39
CA TYR A 42 20.24 2.20 -11.38
C TYR A 42 20.04 1.67 -9.96
N THR A 43 20.43 2.47 -8.98
CA THR A 43 20.28 2.12 -7.56
C THR A 43 18.83 2.22 -7.07
N GLY A 44 17.92 2.84 -7.82
CA GLY A 44 16.51 3.05 -7.44
C GLY A 44 16.31 3.93 -6.19
N VAL A 45 17.36 4.56 -5.68
CA VAL A 45 17.32 5.36 -4.44
C VAL A 45 16.42 6.59 -4.57
N PRO A 46 16.51 7.42 -5.62
CA PRO A 46 15.63 8.58 -5.76
C PRO A 46 14.15 8.19 -5.77
N GLU A 47 13.80 7.14 -6.51
CA GLU A 47 12.45 6.62 -6.63
C GLU A 47 11.96 6.05 -5.29
N CYS A 48 12.84 5.32 -4.59
CA CYS A 48 12.55 4.77 -3.27
C CYS A 48 12.26 5.89 -2.25
N GLN A 49 13.05 6.96 -2.28
CA GLN A 49 12.82 8.15 -1.43
C GLN A 49 11.49 8.84 -1.76
N ARG A 50 11.07 8.90 -3.03
CA ARG A 50 9.74 9.40 -3.40
C ARG A 50 8.62 8.54 -2.82
N LEU A 51 8.75 7.21 -2.91
CA LEU A 51 7.79 6.27 -2.34
C LEU A 51 7.69 6.43 -0.81
N ILE A 52 8.82 6.51 -0.11
CA ILE A 52 8.89 6.76 1.33
C ILE A 52 8.21 8.08 1.70
N ALA A 53 8.53 9.16 0.97
CA ALA A 53 7.97 10.48 1.24
C ALA A 53 6.44 10.48 1.11
N TRP A 54 5.92 9.89 0.03
CA TRP A 54 4.47 9.77 -0.18
C TRP A 54 3.80 8.89 0.89
N LEU A 55 4.40 7.74 1.21
CA LEU A 55 3.90 6.84 2.25
C LEU A 55 3.77 7.55 3.60
N THR A 56 4.78 8.35 3.95
CA THR A 56 4.82 9.06 5.23
C THR A 56 3.87 10.25 5.28
N ALA A 57 3.80 11.04 4.21
CA ALA A 57 3.03 12.29 4.17
C ALA A 57 1.55 12.07 3.88
N GLU A 58 1.20 11.04 3.09
CA GLU A 58 -0.16 10.87 2.56
C GLU A 58 -0.78 9.54 3.00
N PHE A 59 -0.12 8.41 2.73
CA PHE A 59 -0.73 7.09 2.93
C PHE A 59 -0.91 6.69 4.40
N LEU A 60 0.11 6.90 5.24
CA LEU A 60 0.04 6.56 6.66
C LEU A 60 -1.04 7.37 7.39
N PRO A 61 -1.13 8.72 7.24
CA PRO A 61 -2.24 9.50 7.81
C PRO A 61 -3.61 9.05 7.29
N PHE A 62 -3.72 8.82 5.98
CA PHE A 62 -4.95 8.31 5.36
C PHE A 62 -5.40 7.00 6.00
N THR A 63 -4.50 6.03 6.11
CA THR A 63 -4.80 4.68 6.60
C THR A 63 -5.08 4.69 8.11
N THR A 64 -4.22 5.35 8.89
CA THR A 64 -4.34 5.39 10.36
C THR A 64 -5.68 5.98 10.80
N SER A 65 -6.17 7.00 10.10
CA SER A 65 -7.48 7.62 10.42
C SER A 65 -8.68 6.70 10.24
N ARG A 66 -8.54 5.60 9.49
CA ARG A 66 -9.63 4.67 9.14
C ARG A 66 -9.74 3.48 10.08
N PHE A 67 -8.73 3.22 10.89
CA PHE A 67 -8.70 2.10 11.82
C PHE A 67 -8.72 2.59 13.27
N SER A 68 -9.62 2.05 14.08
CA SER A 68 -9.67 2.35 15.51
C SER A 68 -8.54 1.66 16.29
N ASP A 69 -8.14 0.47 15.84
CA ASP A 69 -7.00 -0.30 16.35
C ASP A 69 -5.99 -0.50 15.22
N GLU A 70 -4.69 -0.40 15.53
CA GLU A 70 -3.64 -0.49 14.51
C GLU A 70 -3.55 -1.91 13.91
N PRO A 71 -3.82 -2.11 12.60
CA PRO A 71 -3.77 -3.43 11.99
C PRO A 71 -2.31 -3.89 11.82
N ALA A 72 -2.08 -5.21 11.90
CA ALA A 72 -0.73 -5.78 11.78
C ALA A 72 -0.01 -5.39 10.48
N ALA A 73 -0.75 -5.23 9.37
CA ALA A 73 -0.19 -4.76 8.10
C ALA A 73 0.33 -3.32 8.16
N LEU A 74 -0.25 -2.45 9.01
CA LEU A 74 0.23 -1.08 9.21
C LEU A 74 1.53 -1.07 10.03
N VAL A 75 1.61 -1.93 11.05
CA VAL A 75 2.85 -2.15 11.82
C VAL A 75 3.96 -2.67 10.90
N GLU A 76 3.66 -3.67 10.08
CA GLU A 76 4.61 -4.25 9.12
C GLU A 76 5.06 -3.19 8.09
N LEU A 77 4.13 -2.36 7.58
CA LEU A 77 4.46 -1.30 6.62
C LEU A 77 5.43 -0.27 7.20
N ARG A 78 5.29 0.09 8.49
CA ARG A 78 6.25 0.97 9.17
C ARG A 78 7.63 0.32 9.28
N GLY A 79 7.71 -0.99 9.53
CA GLY A 79 8.97 -1.73 9.52
C GLY A 79 9.64 -1.72 8.15
N VAL A 80 8.86 -1.99 7.09
CA VAL A 80 9.35 -1.93 5.71
C VAL A 80 9.86 -0.52 5.36
N LEU A 81 9.16 0.53 5.78
CA LEU A 81 9.60 1.92 5.58
C LEU A 81 10.97 2.19 6.21
N ASP A 82 11.19 1.75 7.45
CA ASP A 82 12.49 1.90 8.14
C ASP A 82 13.61 1.20 7.36
N GLU A 83 13.37 -0.03 6.90
CA GLU A 83 14.33 -0.77 6.07
C GLU A 83 14.58 -0.10 4.70
N MET A 84 13.57 0.54 4.12
CA MET A 84 13.69 1.25 2.85
C MET A 84 14.60 2.48 2.94
N HIS A 85 14.63 3.18 4.08
CA HIS A 85 15.45 4.39 4.27
C HIS A 85 16.96 4.18 4.06
N GLY A 86 17.45 2.94 4.15
CA GLY A 86 18.85 2.57 3.90
C GLY A 86 19.09 1.65 2.70
N SER A 87 18.05 1.33 1.93
CA SER A 87 18.11 0.30 0.89
C SER A 87 18.37 0.86 -0.51
N ASN A 88 18.97 0.03 -1.38
CA ASN A 88 19.23 0.34 -2.78
C ASN A 88 19.19 -0.94 -3.65
N GLY A 89 19.19 -0.76 -4.98
CA GLY A 89 19.22 -1.83 -5.97
C GLY A 89 18.09 -2.83 -5.76
N GLU A 90 18.41 -4.12 -5.88
CA GLU A 90 17.45 -5.22 -5.70
C GLU A 90 16.74 -5.19 -4.34
N MET A 91 17.42 -4.73 -3.27
CA MET A 91 16.79 -4.61 -1.95
C MET A 91 15.69 -3.55 -1.94
N ALA A 92 15.95 -2.39 -2.56
CA ALA A 92 14.95 -1.32 -2.68
C ALA A 92 13.75 -1.78 -3.52
N ALA A 93 13.98 -2.48 -4.63
CA ALA A 93 12.90 -3.05 -5.45
C ALA A 93 12.08 -4.10 -4.69
N ARG A 94 12.74 -4.98 -3.91
CA ARG A 94 12.03 -5.99 -3.11
C ARG A 94 11.17 -5.35 -2.03
N LEU A 95 11.71 -4.37 -1.30
CA LEU A 95 10.98 -3.67 -0.25
C LEU A 95 9.83 -2.82 -0.82
N SER A 96 10.00 -2.20 -1.99
CA SER A 96 8.91 -1.44 -2.64
C SER A 96 7.73 -2.36 -3.03
N LEU A 97 8.02 -3.56 -3.53
CA LEU A 97 7.00 -4.58 -3.81
C LEU A 97 6.33 -5.11 -2.53
N GLN A 98 7.08 -5.28 -1.44
CA GLN A 98 6.49 -5.65 -0.15
C GLN A 98 5.57 -4.54 0.37
N ALA A 99 6.02 -3.28 0.34
CA ALA A 99 5.20 -2.11 0.69
C ALA A 99 3.92 -2.08 -0.14
N ARG A 100 4.00 -2.36 -1.46
CA ARG A 100 2.84 -2.45 -2.34
C ARG A 100 1.81 -3.50 -1.90
N SER A 101 2.29 -4.68 -1.51
CA SER A 101 1.43 -5.76 -1.01
C SER A 101 0.71 -5.35 0.28
N LEU A 102 1.40 -4.63 1.17
CA LEU A 102 0.83 -4.14 2.43
C LEU A 102 -0.18 -3.01 2.21
N ILE A 103 0.12 -2.06 1.31
CA ILE A 103 -0.82 -1.02 0.89
C ILE A 103 -2.11 -1.66 0.37
N PHE A 104 -2.02 -2.68 -0.50
CA PHE A 104 -3.20 -3.37 -1.02
C PHE A 104 -4.07 -4.01 0.07
N ARG A 105 -3.47 -4.53 1.15
CA ARG A 105 -4.21 -5.13 2.27
C ARG A 105 -4.85 -4.09 3.19
N LEU A 106 -4.31 -2.87 3.21
CA LEU A 106 -4.76 -1.76 4.05
C LEU A 106 -5.81 -0.88 3.36
N LEU A 107 -5.82 -0.89 2.02
CA LEU A 107 -6.88 -0.32 1.21
C LEU A 107 -8.13 -1.19 1.27
#